data_AF-A0A7C6SH65-F1
#
_entry.id   AF-A0A7C6SH65-F1
#
_cell.length_a   1.000
_cell.length_b   1.000
_cell.length_c   1.000
_cell.angle_alpha   90.00
_cell.angle_beta   90.00
_cell.angle_gamma   90.00
#
_symmetry.space_group_name_H-M   'P 1'
#
loop_
_entity.id
_entity.type
_entity.pdbx_description
1 polymer ?
#
loop_
_entity_poly.entity_id
_entity_poly.type
_entity_poly.pdbx_seq_one_letter_code
_entity_poly.pdbx_strand_id
1 'polypeptide(L)' 'MTFKELLEKKGMSGYQFAKKAQIHQPAVSKFVTGKRDPLGMSLNSAARAAAALDMTIQEFYETLKQ' A
#
# COMPACT_ATOMS: atom_id res chain seq x y z
N MET A 1 3.09 -9.73 6.37
CA MET A 1 1.82 -9.90 5.64
C MET A 1 1.94 -9.33 4.24
N THR A 2 1.13 -9.81 3.30
CA THR A 2 1.07 -9.25 1.95
C THR A 2 0.33 -7.91 1.94
N PHE A 3 0.58 -7.10 0.91
CA PHE A 3 -0.15 -5.85 0.72
C PHE A 3 -1.65 -6.06 0.52
N LYS A 4 -2.05 -7.20 -0.06
CA LYS A 4 -3.46 -7.59 -0.19
C LYS A 4 -4.11 -7.78 1.19
N GLU A 5 -3.46 -8.53 2.08
CA GLU A 5 -3.95 -8.78 3.45
C GLU A 5 -4.04 -7.47 4.25
N LEU A 6 -3.09 -6.54 4.06
CA LEU A 6 -3.14 -5.23 4.68
C LEU A 6 -4.37 -4.43 4.25
N LEU A 7 -4.67 -4.42 2.95
CA LEU A 7 -5.86 -3.77 2.41
C LEU A 7 -7.15 -4.40 2.94
N GLU A 8 -7.21 -5.74 3.01
CA GLU A 8 -8.35 -6.47 3.57
C GLU A 8 -8.56 -6.14 5.06
N LYS A 9 -7.48 -6.11 5.86
CA LYS A 9 -7.52 -5.71 7.28
C LYS A 9 -8.01 -4.28 7.47
N LYS A 10 -7.71 -3.39 6.53
CA LYS A 10 -8.17 -1.99 6.51
C LYS A 10 -9.55 -1.82 5.86
N GLY A 11 -10.21 -2.91 5.45
CA GLY A 11 -11.52 -2.87 4.78
C GLY A 11 -11.51 -2.10 3.47
N MET A 12 -10.36 -2.06 2.77
CA MET A 12 -10.13 -1.22 1.62
C MET A 12 -9.88 -2.04 0.36
N SER A 13 -10.52 -1.69 -0.75
CA SER A 13 -10.19 -2.27 -2.06
C SER A 13 -8.95 -1.61 -2.66
N GLY A 14 -8.25 -2.33 -3.55
CA GLY A 14 -7.12 -1.76 -4.30
C GLY A 14 -7.48 -0.50 -5.10
N TYR A 15 -8.73 -0.41 -5.60
CA TYR A 15 -9.21 0.79 -6.28
C TYR A 15 -9.39 1.98 -5.32
N GLN A 16 -10.02 1.76 -4.15
CA GLN A 16 -10.16 2.81 -3.13
C GLN A 16 -8.79 3.30 -2.65
N PHE A 17 -7.86 2.36 -2.39
CA PHE A 17 -6.49 2.68 -2.03
C PHE A 17 -5.80 3.53 -3.11
N ALA A 18 -5.88 3.11 -4.38
CA ALA A 18 -5.27 3.85 -5.49
C ALA A 18 -5.75 5.31 -5.55
N LYS A 19 -7.06 5.52 -5.37
CA LYS A 19 -7.68 6.86 -5.35
C LYS A 19 -7.24 7.68 -4.14
N LYS A 20 -7.24 7.09 -2.93
CA LYS A 20 -6.84 7.77 -1.69
C LYS A 20 -5.34 8.12 -1.68
N ALA A 21 -4.49 7.17 -2.05
CA ALA A 21 -3.03 7.33 -2.08
C ALA A 21 -2.53 8.11 -3.29
N GLN A 22 -3.40 8.43 -4.26
CA GLN A 22 -3.01 9.05 -5.53
C GLN A 22 -1.92 8.24 -6.25
N ILE A 23 -2.04 6.91 -6.22
CA ILE A 23 -1.14 5.97 -6.88
C ILE A 23 -1.91 5.33 -8.03
N HIS A 24 -1.28 5.26 -9.21
CA HIS A 24 -1.90 4.67 -10.40
C HIS A 24 -2.37 3.23 -10.13
N GLN A 25 -3.63 2.94 -10.46
CA GLN A 25 -4.25 1.63 -10.23
C GLN A 25 -3.44 0.45 -10.79
N PRO A 26 -2.80 0.52 -11.98
CA PRO A 26 -1.93 -0.56 -12.45
C PRO A 26 -0.75 -0.86 -11.53
N ALA A 27 -0.19 0.15 -10.86
CA ALA A 27 0.88 -0.05 -9.88
C ALA A 27 0.34 -0.76 -8.63
N VAL A 28 -0.83 -0.34 -8.15
CA VAL A 28 -1.51 -0.98 -7.01
C VAL A 28 -1.85 -2.44 -7.30
N SER A 29 -2.34 -2.74 -8.50
CA SER A 29 -2.61 -4.13 -8.93
C SER A 29 -1.36 -5.00 -8.87
N LYS A 30 -0.19 -4.47 -9.25
CA LYS A 30 1.09 -5.19 -9.12
C LYS A 30 1.48 -5.44 -7.66
N PHE A 31 1.17 -4.52 -6.74
CA PHE A 31 1.39 -4.72 -5.30
C PHE A 31 0.48 -5.82 -4.74
N VAL A 32 -0.82 -5.78 -5.07
CA VAL A 32 -1.82 -6.74 -4.61
C VAL A 32 -1.55 -8.15 -5.13
N THR A 33 -1.05 -8.27 -6.37
CA THR A 33 -0.71 -9.56 -6.99
C THR A 33 0.69 -10.06 -6.64
N GLY A 34 1.47 -9.33 -5.85
CA GLY A 34 2.85 -9.68 -5.51
C GLY A 34 3.85 -9.55 -6.66
N LYS A 35 3.43 -9.06 -7.84
CA LYS A 35 4.32 -8.84 -9.00
C LYS A 35 5.32 -7.69 -8.78
N ARG A 36 5.08 -6.83 -7.80
CA ARG A 36 5.97 -5.75 -7.39
C ARG A 36 5.93 -5.59 -5.88
N ASP A 37 7.09 -5.45 -5.26
CA ASP A 37 7.20 -5.15 -3.84
C ASP A 37 6.74 -3.70 -3.56
N PRO A 38 5.72 -3.50 -2.71
CA PRO A 38 5.30 -2.17 -2.29
C PRO A 38 6.34 -1.47 -1.39
N LEU A 39 7.30 -2.17 -0.78
CA LEU A 39 8.40 -1.52 -0.04
C LEU A 39 9.41 -0.81 -0.94
N GLY A 40 9.45 -1.17 -2.23
CA GLY A 40 10.32 -0.56 -3.24
C GLY A 40 9.76 0.72 -3.88
N MET A 41 8.77 1.36 -3.28
CA MET A 41 8.22 2.63 -3.77
C MET A 41 9.05 3.83 -3.30
N SER A 42 8.95 4.96 -4.00
CA SER A 42 9.63 6.20 -3.57
C SER A 42 9.09 6.67 -2.21
N LEU A 43 9.91 7.37 -1.42
CA LEU A 43 9.52 7.86 -0.10
C LEU A 43 8.22 8.68 -0.13
N ASN A 44 8.04 9.53 -1.14
CA ASN A 44 6.80 10.30 -1.34
C ASN A 44 5.58 9.39 -1.61
N SER A 45 5.75 8.30 -2.36
CA SER A 45 4.67 7.34 -2.60
C SER A 45 4.37 6.51 -1.36
N ALA A 46 5.40 6.12 -0.59
CA ALA A 46 5.24 5.44 0.69
C ALA A 46 4.50 6.33 1.71
N ALA A 47 4.83 7.62 1.77
CA ALA A 47 4.13 8.59 2.62
C ALA A 47 2.63 8.68 2.29
N ARG A 48 2.29 8.77 1.01
CA ARG A 48 0.89 8.79 0.56
C ARG A 48 0.16 7.46 0.79
N ALA A 49 0.86 6.33 0.61
CA ALA A 49 0.31 5.01 0.88
C ALA A 49 -0.01 4.83 2.37
N ALA A 50 0.92 5.20 3.25
CA ALA A 50 0.73 5.17 4.69
C ALA A 50 -0.42 6.07 5.13
N ALA A 51 -0.44 7.33 4.64
CA ALA A 51 -1.53 8.27 4.93
C ALA A 51 -2.90 7.75 4.45
N ALA A 52 -2.97 7.12 3.27
CA ALA A 52 -4.21 6.52 2.77
C ALA A 52 -4.75 5.40 3.67
N LEU A 53 -3.85 4.67 4.32
CA LEU A 53 -4.16 3.56 5.22
C LEU A 53 -4.28 3.99 6.69
N ASP A 54 -4.28 5.30 6.95
CA ASP A 54 -4.38 5.89 8.27
C ASP A 54 -3.30 5.30 9.22
N MET A 55 -2.05 5.33 8.75
CA MET A 55 -0.86 4.88 9.47
C MET A 55 0.35 5.75 9.17
N THR A 56 1.38 5.66 10.00
CA THR A 56 2.70 6.26 9.77
C THR A 56 3.49 5.46 8.74
N ILE A 57 4.50 6.11 8.15
CA ILE A 57 5.44 5.45 7.23
C ILE A 57 6.13 4.28 7.93
N GLN A 58 6.52 4.45 9.19
CA GLN A 58 7.19 3.41 9.97
C GLN A 58 6.29 2.17 10.13
N GLU A 59 5.03 2.36 10.56
CA GLU A 59 4.07 1.26 10.69
C GLU A 59 3.83 0.54 9.36
N PHE A 60 3.78 1.28 8.25
CA PHE A 60 3.64 0.70 6.92
C PHE A 60 4.80 -0.25 6.58
N TYR A 61 6.04 0.18 6.82
CA TYR A 61 7.22 -0.67 6.60
C TYR A 61 7.26 -1.86 7.55
N GLU A 62 7.00 -1.67 8.84
CA GLU A 62 7.00 -2.74 9.84
C GLU A 62 5.94 -3.81 9.52
N THR A 63 4.76 -3.37 9.06
CA THR A 63 3.64 -4.25 8.70
C THR A 63 3.96 -5.15 7.49
N LEU A 64 4.67 -4.62 6.50
CA LEU A 64 4.97 -5.32 5.24
C LEU A 64 6.30 -6.08 5.25
N LYS A 65 7.21 -5.79 6.20
CA LYS A 65 8.52 -6.45 6.33
C LYS A 65 8.47 -7.76 7.14
N GLN A 66 7.40 -7.97 7.90
CA GLN A 66 7.09 -9.23 8.61
C GLN A 66 6.42 -10.24 7.68
#